data_AF-A0A2V5VFK2-F1
#
_entry.id   AF-A0A2V5VFK2-F1
#
_cell.length_a   1.000
_cell.length_b   1.000
_cell.length_c   1.000
_cell.angle_alpha   90.00
_cell.angle_beta   90.00
_cell.angle_gamma   90.00
#
_symmetry.space_group_name_H-M   'P 1'
#
loop_
_entity.id
_entity.type
_entity.pdbx_description
1 polymer ?
#
loop_
_entity_poly.entity_id
_entity_poly.type
_entity_poly.pdbx_seq_one_letter_code
_entity_poly.pdbx_strand_id
1 'polypeptide(L)'
;MTTLTITDAKKNLGKWLSAAVHGEDVGIISGAAIVALKPVKVRIAHPVEIREIDYEYARQEYGVTKTELNRFKKRSEADYQKAKREGAFIRIENPTLEKIEEALNRPPPSPKRAARAAKK
;
A
#
# COMPACT_ATOMS: atom_id res chain seq x y z
N MET A 1 8.95 -32.53 0.51
CA MET A 1 7.58 -32.11 0.15
C MET A 1 6.58 -32.97 0.92
N THR A 2 5.71 -32.35 1.72
CA THR A 2 4.63 -33.00 2.49
C THR A 2 3.31 -32.79 1.76
N THR A 3 2.62 -33.87 1.38
CA THR A 3 1.34 -33.80 0.67
C THR A 3 0.18 -34.25 1.56
N LEU A 4 -0.91 -33.49 1.55
CA LEU A 4 -2.06 -33.69 2.44
C LEU A 4 -3.33 -33.83 1.64
N THR A 5 -4.27 -34.65 2.12
CA THR A 5 -5.64 -34.59 1.63
C THR A 5 -6.30 -33.28 2.06
N ILE A 6 -7.35 -32.84 1.36
CA ILE A 6 -8.14 -31.66 1.76
C ILE A 6 -8.61 -31.77 3.22
N THR A 7 -9.02 -32.97 3.64
CA THR A 7 -9.51 -33.23 5.00
C THR A 7 -8.43 -33.02 6.05
N ASP A 8 -7.21 -33.51 5.81
CA ASP A 8 -6.09 -33.38 6.75
C ASP A 8 -5.53 -31.96 6.79
N ALA A 9 -5.52 -31.28 5.64
CA ALA A 9 -5.18 -29.88 5.55
C ALA A 9 -6.17 -29.02 6.34
N LYS A 10 -7.49 -29.27 6.22
CA LYS A 10 -8.53 -28.53 6.95
C LYS A 10 -8.39 -28.66 8.47
N LYS A 11 -8.19 -29.89 8.99
CA LYS A 11 -8.08 -30.14 10.44
C LYS A 11 -6.93 -29.38 11.10
N ASN A 12 -5.85 -29.15 10.36
CA ASN A 12 -4.59 -28.60 10.90
C ASN A 12 -4.08 -27.39 10.08
N LEU A 13 -4.97 -26.59 9.48
CA LEU A 13 -4.60 -25.58 8.49
C LEU A 13 -3.55 -24.59 9.02
N GLY A 14 -3.73 -24.09 10.25
CA GLY A 14 -2.78 -23.13 10.86
C GLY A 14 -1.35 -23.68 10.99
N LYS A 15 -1.21 -24.96 11.35
CA LYS A 15 0.09 -25.65 11.42
C LYS A 15 0.75 -25.69 10.04
N TRP A 16 0.00 -26.05 9.01
CA TRP A 16 0.52 -26.20 7.65
C TRP A 16 0.84 -24.86 6.99
N LEU A 17 0.07 -23.81 7.28
CA LEU A 17 0.40 -22.45 6.85
C LEU A 17 1.68 -21.96 7.53
N SER A 18 1.85 -22.21 8.84
CA SER A 18 3.08 -21.87 9.55
C SER A 18 4.28 -22.60 8.94
N ALA A 19 4.18 -23.91 8.73
CA ALA A 19 5.22 -24.69 8.06
C ALA A 19 5.61 -24.09 6.69
N ALA A 20 4.62 -23.77 5.86
CA ALA A 20 4.86 -23.15 4.55
C ALA A 20 5.54 -21.77 4.66
N VAL A 21 5.17 -20.95 5.66
CA VAL A 21 5.83 -19.66 5.94
C VAL A 21 7.29 -19.86 6.36
N HIS A 22 7.60 -20.92 7.10
CA HIS A 22 8.98 -21.27 7.49
C HIS A 22 9.79 -21.92 6.36
N GLY A 23 9.22 -22.01 5.15
CA GLY A 23 9.89 -22.55 3.96
C GLY A 23 9.73 -24.06 3.78
N GLU A 24 8.91 -24.72 4.59
CA GLU A 24 8.59 -26.13 4.35
C GLU A 24 7.74 -26.28 3.09
N ASP A 25 8.03 -27.33 2.32
CA ASP A 25 7.34 -27.58 1.07
C ASP A 25 6.07 -28.41 1.31
N VAL A 26 4.92 -27.73 1.38
CA VAL A 26 3.62 -28.33 1.70
C VAL A 26 2.68 -28.25 0.49
N GLY A 27 2.05 -29.37 0.13
CA GLY A 27 1.08 -29.48 -0.95
C GLY A 27 -0.26 -30.06 -0.48
N ILE A 28 -1.36 -29.58 -1.07
CA ILE A 28 -2.71 -30.11 -0.83
C ILE A 28 -3.20 -30.81 -2.10
N ILE A 29 -3.57 -32.08 -1.98
CA ILE A 29 -4.13 -32.87 -3.08
C ILE A 29 -5.57 -32.42 -3.31
N SER A 30 -5.88 -31.99 -4.52
CA SER A 30 -7.22 -31.58 -4.96
C SER A 30 -7.56 -32.29 -6.28
N GLY A 31 -8.30 -33.40 -6.19
CA GLY A 31 -8.58 -34.25 -7.34
C GLY A 31 -7.29 -34.78 -7.97
N ALA A 32 -7.07 -34.45 -9.25
CA ALA A 32 -5.87 -34.84 -10.00
C ALA A 32 -4.68 -33.86 -9.85
N ALA A 33 -4.84 -32.79 -9.07
CA ALA A 33 -3.82 -31.75 -8.90
C ALA A 33 -3.23 -31.72 -7.48
N ILE A 34 -2.02 -31.18 -7.36
CA ILE A 34 -1.39 -30.83 -6.08
C ILE A 34 -1.20 -29.32 -6.04
N VAL A 35 -1.80 -28.67 -5.06
CA VAL A 35 -1.71 -27.22 -4.85
C VAL A 35 -0.65 -26.94 -3.79
N ALA A 36 0.46 -26.31 -4.17
CA ALA A 36 1.51 -25.94 -3.23
C ALA A 36 1.10 -24.72 -2.38
N LEU A 37 1.31 -24.81 -1.07
CA LEU A 37 1.20 -23.67 -0.17
C LEU A 37 2.50 -22.86 -0.24
N LYS A 38 2.40 -21.62 -0.72
CA LYS A 38 3.52 -20.67 -0.71
C LYS A 38 3.08 -19.39 0.00
N PRO A 39 3.89 -18.85 0.92
CA PRO A 39 3.60 -17.57 1.53
C PRO A 39 3.67 -16.48 0.46
N VAL A 40 2.57 -15.76 0.29
CA VAL A 40 2.51 -14.58 -0.58
C VAL A 40 2.59 -13.35 0.30
N LYS A 41 3.53 -12.43 -0.01
CA LYS A 41 3.54 -11.11 0.60
C LYS A 41 2.36 -10.31 0.05
N VAL A 42 1.25 -10.31 0.78
CA VAL A 42 0.10 -9.45 0.46
C VAL A 42 0.50 -8.01 0.78
N ARG A 43 0.74 -7.21 -0.26
CA ARG A 43 0.86 -5.76 -0.11
C ARG A 43 -0.54 -5.20 0.06
N ILE A 44 -0.89 -4.84 1.28
CA ILE A 44 -2.04 -3.95 1.50
C ILE A 44 -1.64 -2.63 0.84
N ALA A 45 -2.19 -2.36 -0.34
CA ALA A 45 -2.24 -1.01 -0.87
C ALA A 45 -3.16 -0.21 0.07
N HIS A 46 -2.56 0.46 1.06
CA HIS A 46 -3.24 1.41 1.92
C HIS A 46 -2.39 2.69 2.02
N PRO A 47 -3.06 3.81 2.32
CA PRO A 47 -2.75 5.11 1.75
C PRO A 47 -1.51 5.73 2.40
N VAL A 48 -0.69 6.39 1.58
CA VAL A 48 0.28 7.40 2.07
C VAL A 48 1.41 6.81 2.92
N GLU A 49 2.21 5.90 2.36
CA GLU A 49 3.63 5.82 2.67
C GLU A 49 4.34 5.03 1.56
N ILE A 50 5.05 5.73 0.66
CA ILE A 50 5.92 5.12 -0.35
C ILE A 50 7.11 4.48 0.38
N ARG A 51 6.89 3.28 0.91
CA ARG A 51 7.96 2.36 1.33
C ARG A 51 8.51 1.63 0.11
N GLU A 52 9.53 0.81 0.26
CA GLU A 52 10.27 0.17 -0.84
C GLU A 52 9.40 -0.71 -1.76
N ILE A 53 8.24 -1.13 -1.27
CA ILE A 53 6.93 -0.84 -1.86
C ILE A 53 6.88 -0.65 -3.41
N ASP A 54 6.91 0.60 -3.82
CA ASP A 54 6.56 0.98 -5.19
C ASP A 54 7.67 0.79 -6.22
N TYR A 55 8.89 0.37 -5.83
CA TYR A 55 10.01 0.24 -6.78
C TYR A 55 9.82 -0.90 -7.78
N GLU A 56 9.42 -2.09 -7.32
CA GLU A 56 9.30 -3.26 -8.21
C GLU A 56 8.08 -3.14 -9.14
N TYR A 57 6.96 -2.63 -8.63
CA TYR A 57 5.77 -2.39 -9.44
C TYR A 57 5.99 -1.29 -10.47
N ALA A 58 6.53 -0.13 -10.05
CA ALA A 58 6.78 0.95 -10.98
C ALA A 58 7.79 0.55 -12.08
N ARG A 59 8.82 -0.23 -11.70
CA ARG A 59 9.79 -0.74 -12.66
C ARG A 59 9.19 -1.75 -13.64
N GLN A 60 8.33 -2.66 -13.17
CA GLN A 60 7.73 -3.71 -14.00
C GLN A 60 6.67 -3.16 -14.94
N GLU A 61 5.80 -2.27 -14.46
CA GLU A 61 4.66 -1.75 -15.22
C GLU A 61 5.03 -0.53 -16.07
N TYR A 62 5.88 0.36 -15.54
CA TYR A 62 6.19 1.65 -16.18
C TYR A 62 7.65 1.77 -16.62
N GLY A 63 8.47 0.73 -16.47
CA GLY A 63 9.86 0.69 -16.95
C GLY A 63 10.81 1.69 -16.26
N VAL A 64 10.40 2.32 -15.16
CA VAL A 64 11.18 3.40 -14.54
C VAL A 64 12.40 2.87 -13.78
N THR A 65 13.50 3.62 -13.87
CA THR A 65 14.73 3.30 -13.13
C THR A 65 14.65 3.80 -11.68
N LYS A 66 15.45 3.18 -10.80
CA LYS A 66 15.59 3.60 -9.38
C LYS A 66 15.98 5.08 -9.26
N THR A 67 16.81 5.57 -10.18
CA THR A 67 17.31 6.95 -10.20
C THR A 67 16.19 7.94 -10.54
N GLU A 68 15.33 7.61 -11.50
CA GLU A 68 14.17 8.42 -11.89
C GLU A 68 13.13 8.45 -10.78
N LEU A 69 12.84 7.31 -10.15
CA LEU A 69 11.88 7.26 -9.05
C LEU A 69 12.38 8.04 -7.83
N ASN A 70 13.68 7.97 -7.53
CA ASN A 70 14.29 8.78 -6.47
C ASN A 70 14.22 10.28 -6.77
N ARG A 71 14.45 10.70 -8.02
CA ARG A 71 14.29 12.11 -8.42
C ARG A 71 12.84 12.56 -8.31
N PHE A 72 11.89 11.71 -8.69
CA PHE A 72 10.46 11.97 -8.51
C PHE A 72 10.13 12.15 -7.02
N LYS A 73 10.50 11.20 -6.17
CA LYS A 73 10.27 11.26 -4.72
C LYS A 73 10.82 12.54 -4.10
N LYS A 74 12.06 12.94 -4.45
CA LYS A 74 12.66 14.18 -3.97
C LYS A 74 11.88 15.43 -4.40
N ARG A 75 11.41 15.49 -5.66
CA ARG A 75 10.61 16.62 -6.15
C ARG A 75 9.26 16.67 -5.45
N SER A 76 8.54 15.55 -5.40
CA SER A 76 7.23 15.48 -4.73
C SER A 76 7.30 15.83 -3.25
N GLU A 77 8.35 15.41 -2.54
CA GLU A 77 8.57 15.80 -1.16
C GLU A 77 8.84 17.31 -1.02
N ALA A 78 9.66 17.89 -1.91
CA ALA A 78 9.90 19.33 -1.90
C ALA A 78 8.62 20.13 -2.15
N ASP A 79 7.80 19.68 -3.10
CA ASP A 79 6.50 20.29 -3.42
C ASP A 79 5.52 20.15 -2.25
N TYR A 80 5.47 18.97 -1.60
CA TYR A 80 4.68 18.73 -0.40
C TYR A 80 5.10 19.67 0.75
N GLN A 81 6.40 19.79 1.02
CA GLN A 81 6.91 20.65 2.09
C GLN A 81 6.69 22.15 1.80
N LYS A 82 6.66 22.54 0.52
CA LYS A 82 6.29 23.89 0.10
C LYS A 82 4.81 24.13 0.34
N ALA A 83 3.93 23.26 -0.15
CA ALA A 83 2.49 23.33 0.08
C ALA A 83 2.14 23.32 1.58
N LYS A 84 2.91 22.59 2.39
CA LYS A 84 2.77 22.55 3.86
C LYS A 84 3.01 23.90 4.49
N ARG A 85 4.12 24.54 4.12
CA ARG A 85 4.51 25.87 4.60
C ARG A 85 3.52 26.94 4.15
N GLU A 86 2.96 26.78 2.96
CA GLU A 86 1.96 27.70 2.40
C GLU A 86 0.54 27.46 2.95
N GLY A 87 0.35 26.43 3.77
CA GLY A 87 -0.96 26.10 4.36
C GLY A 87 -1.98 25.63 3.33
N ALA A 88 -1.53 25.05 2.22
CA ALA A 88 -2.37 24.59 1.11
C ALA A 88 -3.07 23.23 1.38
N PHE A 89 -3.05 22.73 2.62
CA PHE A 89 -3.68 21.48 3.01
C PHE A 89 -4.99 21.71 3.76
N ILE A 90 -6.01 20.94 3.39
CA ILE A 90 -7.29 20.87 4.10
C ILE A 90 -7.19 19.71 5.08
N ARG A 91 -7.39 20.00 6.37
CA ARG A 91 -7.53 18.96 7.40
C ARG A 91 -9.01 18.56 7.45
N ILE A 92 -9.29 17.29 7.25
CA ILE A 92 -10.64 16.73 7.38
C ILE A 92 -10.66 15.88 8.65
N GLU A 93 -11.46 16.30 9.63
CA GLU A 93 -11.69 15.53 10.85
C GLU A 93 -12.81 14.52 10.60
N ASN A 94 -12.60 13.27 11.01
CA ASN A 94 -13.50 12.14 10.76
C ASN A 94 -13.86 12.01 9.27
N PRO A 95 -12.89 11.56 8.44
CA PRO A 95 -13.05 11.51 7.00
C PRO A 95 -14.11 10.47 6.62
N THR A 96 -15.22 10.94 6.04
CA THR A 96 -16.14 10.12 5.25
C THR A 96 -15.86 10.37 3.77
N LEU A 97 -16.22 9.42 2.91
CA LEU A 97 -15.99 9.52 1.46
C LEU A 97 -16.60 10.81 0.88
N GLU A 98 -17.83 11.14 1.29
CA GLU A 98 -18.53 12.36 0.89
C GLU A 98 -17.74 13.64 1.26
N LYS A 99 -17.18 13.69 2.47
CA LYS A 99 -16.40 14.86 2.92
C LYS A 99 -15.08 15.00 2.17
N ILE A 100 -14.48 13.89 1.74
CA ILE A 100 -13.25 13.90 0.94
C ILE A 100 -13.56 14.41 -0.46
N GLU A 101 -14.61 13.89 -1.12
CA GLU A 101 -15.03 14.33 -2.45
C GLU A 101 -15.41 15.81 -2.46
N GLU A 102 -16.13 16.27 -1.45
CA GLU A 102 -16.48 17.68 -1.31
C GLU A 102 -15.23 18.56 -1.16
N ALA A 103 -14.24 18.13 -0.37
CA ALA A 103 -12.99 18.87 -0.19
C ALA A 103 -12.13 18.91 -1.46
N LEU A 104 -12.13 17.85 -2.27
CA LEU A 104 -11.41 17.78 -3.56
C LEU A 104 -12.03 18.69 -4.61
N ASN A 105 -13.36 18.88 -4.58
CA ASN A 105 -14.08 19.74 -5.51
C ASN A 105 -14.05 21.23 -5.13
N ARG A 106 -13.61 21.58 -3.91
CA ARG A 106 -13.46 22.97 -3.49
C ARG A 106 -12.13 23.55 -4.00
N PRO A 107 -12.12 24.77 -4.56
CA PRO A 107 -10.88 25.42 -4.96
C PRO A 107 -9.98 25.62 -3.73
N PRO A 108 -8.65 25.41 -3.86
CA PRO A 108 -7.74 25.54 -2.74
C PRO A 108 -7.81 26.94 -2.14
N PRO A 109 -7.70 27.07 -0.80
CA PRO A 109 -7.77 28.37 -0.15
C PRO A 109 -6.64 29.27 -0.69
N SER A 110 -7.00 30.48 -1.14
CA SER A 110 -6.00 31.46 -1.59
C SER A 110 -4.94 31.68 -0.51
N PRO A 111 -3.66 31.84 -0.85
CA PRO A 111 -2.56 31.94 0.13
C PRO A 111 -2.76 33.07 1.16
N LYS A 112 -3.47 34.15 0.79
CA LYS A 112 -3.84 35.25 1.69
C LYS A 112 -4.82 34.85 2.80
N ARG A 113 -5.73 33.90 2.54
CA ARG A 113 -6.68 33.37 3.54
C ARG A 113 -6.04 32.36 4.48
N ALA A 114 -5.15 31.50 3.98
CA ALA A 114 -4.43 30.50 4.77
C ALA A 114 -3.55 31.16 5.86
N ALA A 115 -2.80 32.21 5.50
CA ALA A 115 -1.98 32.97 6.44
C ALA A 115 -2.78 33.68 7.56
N ARG A 116 -4.07 33.98 7.32
CA ARG A 116 -4.96 34.63 8.29
C ARG A 116 -5.62 33.63 9.23
N ALA A 117 -5.86 32.40 8.76
CA ALA A 117 -6.40 31.31 9.58
C ALA A 117 -5.36 30.73 10.56
N ALA A 118 -4.08 30.72 10.19
CA ALA A 118 -2.99 30.22 11.04
C ALA A 118 -2.59 31.16 12.22
N LYS A 119 -3.22 32.34 12.33
CA LYS A 119 -2.97 33.34 13.39
C LYS A 119 -4.09 33.42 14.45
N LYS A 120 -5.13 32.60 14.34
CA LYS A 120 -6.18 32.43 15.35
C LYS A 120 -5.99 31.09 16.05
#